data_AF-A0A354ETE3-F1
#
_entry.id   AF-A0A354ETE3-F1
#
_cell.length_a   1.000
_cell.length_b   1.000
_cell.length_c   1.000
_cell.angle_alpha   90.00
_cell.angle_beta   90.00
_cell.angle_gamma   90.00
#
_symmetry.space_group_name_H-M   'P 1'
#
loop_
_entity.id
_entity.type
_entity.pdbx_description
1 polymer ?
#
loop_
_entity_poly.entity_id
_entity_poly.type
_entity_poly.pdbx_seq_one_letter_code
_entity_poly.pdbx_strand_id
1 'polypeptide(L)' 'MRILILSTALALPLLAACGTTGATNTYQQELDVLEAACTRDQGILTPTGLQTGRPQTEYACKITGGATRIHRAN' A
#
# COMPACT_ATOMS: atom_id res chain seq x y z
N MET A 1 -19.69 39.35 -33.44
CA MET A 1 -19.79 37.98 -32.91
C MET A 1 -18.81 37.85 -31.76
N ARG A 2 -19.30 37.44 -30.59
CA ARG A 2 -18.63 37.53 -29.28
C ARG A 2 -18.03 36.14 -28.98
N ILE A 3 -16.71 36.00 -28.99
CA ILE A 3 -16.04 34.73 -28.67
C ILE A 3 -15.71 34.75 -27.17
N LEU A 4 -16.49 33.99 -26.41
CA LEU A 4 -16.27 33.71 -25.00
C LEU A 4 -15.11 32.72 -24.89
N ILE A 5 -13.92 33.22 -24.54
CA ILE A 5 -12.78 32.36 -24.21
C ILE A 5 -12.93 32.01 -22.73
N LEU A 6 -13.44 30.81 -22.46
CA LEU A 6 -13.31 30.13 -21.18
C LEU A 6 -11.82 29.92 -20.91
N SER A 7 -11.20 30.82 -20.15
CA SER A 7 -9.90 30.58 -19.55
C SER A 7 -10.11 29.78 -18.27
N THR A 8 -10.01 28.46 -18.44
CA THR A 8 -9.85 27.48 -17.37
C THR A 8 -8.76 27.96 -16.40
N ALA A 9 -9.16 28.22 -15.16
CA ALA A 9 -8.23 28.52 -14.08
C ALA A 9 -7.39 27.26 -13.79
N LEU A 10 -6.22 27.18 -14.40
CA LEU A 10 -5.12 26.34 -13.95
C LEU A 10 -4.58 26.93 -12.64
N ALA A 11 -4.96 26.35 -11.51
CA ALA A 11 -4.14 26.38 -10.29
C ALA A 11 -4.74 25.43 -9.26
N LEU A 12 -4.16 24.23 -9.11
CA LEU A 12 -3.85 23.60 -7.81
C LEU A 12 -3.08 22.27 -8.05
N PRO A 13 -1.79 22.28 -8.43
CA PRO A 13 -0.89 21.25 -7.94
C PRO A 13 -0.44 21.64 -6.53
N LEU A 14 0.05 20.68 -5.72
CA LEU A 14 0.74 20.85 -4.41
C LEU A 14 0.02 20.32 -3.15
N LEU A 15 -0.70 19.19 -3.25
CA LEU A 15 -0.89 18.30 -2.09
C LEU A 15 -0.13 16.97 -2.21
N ALA A 16 0.74 16.82 -3.22
CA ALA A 16 1.52 15.60 -3.45
C ALA A 16 2.84 15.53 -2.65
N ALA A 17 2.88 16.08 -1.43
CA ALA A 17 4.10 16.07 -0.62
C ALA A 17 3.85 15.91 0.90
N CYS A 18 2.72 15.33 1.30
CA CYS A 18 2.58 14.84 2.68
C CYS A 18 3.11 13.40 2.74
N GLY A 19 4.42 13.29 2.95
CA GLY A 19 5.08 12.15 3.57
C GLY A 19 5.19 10.85 2.76
N THR A 20 6.26 10.71 1.98
CA THR A 20 7.14 9.52 2.00
C THR A 20 8.47 9.90 1.34
N THR A 21 9.20 10.83 1.97
CA THR A 21 10.58 11.14 1.60
C THR A 21 11.53 10.50 2.60
N GLY A 22 12.23 9.45 2.18
CA GLY A 22 13.49 9.06 2.81
C GLY A 22 13.59 7.60 3.26
N ALA A 23 13.65 6.65 2.32
CA ALA A 23 14.32 5.34 2.46
C ALA A 23 14.13 4.44 1.22
N THR A 24 13.90 5.01 0.03
CA THR A 24 13.30 4.27 -1.12
C THR A 24 14.06 3.03 -1.56
N ASN A 25 15.37 2.91 -1.36
CA ASN A 25 16.08 1.69 -1.76
C ASN A 25 15.89 0.55 -0.75
N THR A 26 16.18 0.78 0.53
CA THR A 26 16.07 -0.24 1.58
C THR A 26 14.63 -0.54 1.95
N TYR A 27 13.75 0.48 1.96
CA TYR A 27 12.33 0.31 2.22
C TYR A 27 11.65 -0.54 1.15
N GLN A 28 11.93 -0.28 -0.14
CA GLN A 28 11.36 -1.08 -1.23
C GLN A 28 11.91 -2.51 -1.19
N GLN A 29 13.20 -2.69 -0.91
CA GLN A 29 13.78 -4.02 -0.76
C GLN A 29 13.16 -4.80 0.42
N GLU A 30 12.95 -4.15 1.57
CA GLU A 30 12.27 -4.76 2.72
C GLU A 30 10.80 -5.07 2.41
N LEU A 31 10.13 -4.21 1.64
CA LEU A 31 8.76 -4.41 1.19
C LEU A 31 8.64 -5.60 0.23
N ASP A 32 9.54 -5.73 -0.74
CA ASP A 32 9.60 -6.86 -1.68
C ASP A 32 9.82 -8.19 -0.94
N VAL A 33 10.73 -8.21 0.04
CA VAL A 33 10.98 -9.39 0.89
C VAL A 33 9.73 -9.75 1.70
N LEU A 34 9.04 -8.75 2.26
CA LEU A 34 7.83 -8.95 3.04
C LEU A 34 6.68 -9.46 2.16
N GLU A 35 6.53 -8.93 0.94
CA GLU A 35 5.55 -9.35 -0.03
C GLU A 35 5.80 -10.79 -0.48
N ALA A 36 7.03 -11.15 -0.83
CA ALA A 36 7.40 -12.52 -1.19
C ALA A 36 7.10 -13.52 -0.07
N ALA A 37 7.41 -13.16 1.19
CA ALA A 37 7.07 -13.98 2.35
C ALA A 37 5.55 -14.16 2.49
N CYS A 38 4.78 -13.08 2.33
CA CYS A 38 3.32 -13.12 2.46
C CYS A 38 2.65 -13.93 1.33
N THR A 39 3.10 -13.76 0.08
CA THR A 39 2.61 -14.54 -1.07
C THR A 39 2.90 -16.03 -0.91
N ARG A 40 4.10 -16.38 -0.41
CA ARG A 40 4.45 -17.77 -0.08
C ARG A 40 3.48 -18.39 0.91
N ASP A 41 3.04 -17.61 1.89
CA ASP A 41 2.08 -18.04 2.92
C ASP A 41 0.61 -17.98 2.42
N GLN A 42 0.39 -17.75 1.12
CA GLN A 42 -0.93 -17.62 0.50
C GLN A 42 -1.77 -16.48 1.13
N GLY A 43 -1.08 -15.43 1.56
CA GLY A 43 -1.67 -14.21 2.11
C GLY A 43 -1.68 -13.04 1.13
N ILE A 44 -2.35 -11.98 1.55
CA ILE A 44 -2.42 -10.69 0.87
C ILE A 44 -1.82 -9.64 1.79
N LEU A 45 -0.82 -8.92 1.27
CA LEU A 45 -0.21 -7.80 1.98
C LEU A 45 -1.25 -6.68 2.13
N THR A 46 -1.57 -6.29 3.36
CA THR A 46 -2.63 -5.31 3.67
C THR A 46 -2.03 -4.15 4.48
N PRO A 47 -2.27 -2.89 4.08
CA PRO A 47 -1.82 -1.74 4.85
C PRO A 47 -2.59 -1.62 6.18
N THR A 48 -1.87 -1.37 7.27
CA THR A 48 -2.43 -1.19 8.63
C THR A 48 -2.86 0.24 8.92
N GLY A 49 -2.46 1.20 8.07
CA GLY A 49 -2.70 2.63 8.27
C GLY A 49 -1.69 3.34 9.16
N LEU A 50 -0.66 2.62 9.64
CA LEU A 50 0.50 3.22 10.29
C LEU A 50 1.49 3.74 9.23
N GLN A 51 2.17 4.84 9.53
CA GLN A 51 3.28 5.38 8.74
C GLN A 51 4.45 5.67 9.68
N THR A 52 5.44 4.79 9.66
CA THR A 52 6.58 4.73 10.59
C THR A 52 7.94 4.73 9.87
N GLY A 53 7.95 4.67 8.53
CA GLY A 53 9.12 4.46 7.70
C GLY A 53 9.61 3.01 7.64
N ARG A 54 8.84 2.04 8.14
CA ARG A 54 9.24 0.62 8.24
C ARG A 54 8.13 -0.26 7.67
N PRO A 55 8.34 -0.96 6.54
CA PRO A 55 7.26 -1.70 5.87
C PRO A 55 6.73 -2.85 6.74
N GLN A 56 7.57 -3.44 7.60
CA GLN A 56 7.19 -4.52 8.52
C GLN A 56 6.16 -4.11 9.59
N THR A 57 6.09 -2.83 9.94
CA THR A 57 5.11 -2.31 10.92
C THR A 57 3.92 -1.64 10.25
N GLU A 58 4.06 -1.27 8.98
CA GLU A 58 3.02 -0.59 8.20
C GLU A 58 2.13 -1.58 7.45
N TYR A 59 2.67 -2.74 7.07
CA TYR A 59 1.97 -3.78 6.33
C TYR A 59 1.84 -5.06 7.16
N ALA A 60 0.66 -5.66 7.10
CA ALA A 60 0.38 -6.96 7.70
C ALA A 60 0.04 -7.99 6.62
N CYS A 61 0.50 -9.22 6.78
CA CYS A 61 0.11 -10.32 5.90
C CYS A 61 -1.24 -10.90 6.34
N LYS A 62 -2.27 -10.73 5.50
CA LYS A 62 -3.61 -11.28 5.75
C LYS A 62 -3.77 -12.60 4.99
N ILE A 63 -3.69 -13.72 5.71
CA ILE A 63 -3.89 -15.05 5.13
C ILE A 63 -5.35 -15.21 4.71
N THR A 64 -5.60 -15.36 3.41
CA THR A 64 -6.95 -15.52 2.85
C THR A 64 -7.29 -17.00 2.58
N GLY A 65 -6.29 -17.88 2.51
CA GLY A 65 -6.45 -19.32 2.27
C GLY A 65 -6.61 -20.21 3.51
N GLY A 66 -6.65 -19.63 4.71
CA GLY A 66 -6.57 -20.36 5.99
C GLY A 66 -7.91 -20.85 6.58
N ALA A 67 -9.01 -20.78 5.84
CA ALA A 67 -10.25 -21.45 6.26
C ALA A 67 -10.15 -22.96 6.00
N THR A 68 -9.12 -23.61 6.53
CA THR A 68 -9.09 -25.07 6.61
C THR A 68 -10.25 -25.49 7.50
N ARG A 69 -11.24 -26.19 6.93
CA ARG A 69 -12.27 -26.84 7.74
C ARG A 69 -11.56 -27.71 8.77
N ILE A 70 -11.68 -27.38 10.05
CA ILE A 70 -11.35 -28.31 11.12
C ILE A 70 -12.34 -29.46 10.97
N HIS A 71 -11.93 -30.55 10.30
CA HIS A 71 -12.69 -31.77 10.32
C HIS A 71 -12.48 -32.38 11.70
N ARG A 72 -13.47 -32.22 12.57
CA ARG A 72 -13.52 -32.88 13.88
C ARG A 72 -13.44 -34.39 13.63
N ALA A 73 -12.28 -35.01 13.89
CA ALA A 73 -12.18 -36.45 13.92
C ALA A 73 -13.07 -36.97 15.06
N ASN A 74 -13.88 -37.97 14.71
CA ASN A 74 -14.86 -38.65 15.54
C ASN A 74 -14.28 -39.17 16.87
#